data_AF-A0A7W9YQQ2-F1
#
_entry.id   AF-A0A7W9YQQ2-F1
#
_cell.length_a   1.000
_cell.length_b   1.000
_cell.length_c   1.000
_cell.angle_alpha   90.00
_cell.angle_beta   90.00
_cell.angle_gamma   90.00
#
_symmetry.space_group_name_H-M   'P 1'
#
loop_
_entity.id
_entity.type
_entity.pdbx_description
1 polymer ?
#
loop_
_entity_poly.entity_id
_entity_poly.type
_entity_poly.pdbx_seq_one_letter_code
_entity_poly.pdbx_strand_id
1 'polypeptide(L)'
;MNEQGGMQKEAMTRGERRKQKRLFVFVCLLFVVSTCVVGAWVVAKQKTSEQKAIEQFIAALRQEDMHMLQQFIDVPLENKASLLPLFAYLRKHPEGYDQIRKELDRQKDDRVYIKGLTSTPPIFLMKLSQGTYKFEPALYHVYVQTNEQGARILINNTYVGETNASLMKVGEYVPGLYEVKMVTDEREQAKKISLFGGERIRIVHFDSN
;
A
#
# COMPACT_ATOMS: atom_id res chain seq x y z
N MET A 1 -59.85 62.68 -6.70
CA MET A 1 -60.67 61.51 -6.32
C MET A 1 -59.97 60.31 -6.97
N ASN A 2 -59.10 59.60 -6.24
CA ASN A 2 -59.36 58.35 -5.49
C ASN A 2 -60.17 57.35 -6.35
N GLU A 3 -59.72 56.12 -6.60
CA GLU A 3 -59.47 55.08 -5.59
C GLU A 3 -58.37 54.06 -5.94
N GLN A 4 -57.85 53.45 -4.89
CA GLN A 4 -56.80 52.43 -4.80
C GLN A 4 -57.32 51.03 -5.18
N GLY A 5 -56.59 50.30 -6.02
CA GLY A 5 -56.74 48.85 -6.19
C GLY A 5 -55.67 48.09 -5.41
N GLY A 6 -55.86 47.92 -4.10
CA GLY A 6 -55.04 47.05 -3.28
C GLY A 6 -55.59 45.63 -3.25
N MET A 7 -54.87 44.65 -3.81
CA MET A 7 -55.14 43.24 -3.52
C MET A 7 -54.38 42.81 -2.27
N GLN A 8 -55.18 42.40 -1.29
CA GLN A 8 -54.83 41.89 0.02
C GLN A 8 -53.84 40.73 -0.07
N LYS A 9 -52.73 40.85 0.66
CA LYS A 9 -52.00 39.66 1.15
C LYS A 9 -52.85 39.08 2.27
N GLU A 10 -53.50 37.95 2.03
CA GLU A 10 -54.24 37.21 3.06
C GLU A 10 -53.37 37.04 4.31
N ALA A 11 -53.82 37.62 5.41
CA ALA A 11 -53.11 37.56 6.68
C ALA A 11 -53.33 36.19 7.31
N MET A 12 -52.44 35.25 7.00
CA MET A 12 -52.38 33.91 7.60
C MET A 12 -52.57 33.96 9.12
N THR A 13 -53.50 33.16 9.64
CA THR A 13 -53.83 33.13 11.07
C THR A 13 -52.67 32.60 11.92
N ARG A 14 -52.60 33.02 13.19
CA ARG A 14 -51.48 32.71 14.11
C ARG A 14 -51.27 31.19 14.31
N GLY A 15 -52.32 30.38 14.12
CA GLY A 15 -52.28 28.91 14.17
C GLY A 15 -51.67 28.27 12.92
N GLU A 16 -51.97 28.80 11.73
CA GLU A 16 -51.42 28.32 10.45
C GLU A 16 -49.91 28.62 10.34
N ARG A 17 -49.48 29.81 10.79
CA ARG A 17 -48.04 30.15 10.86
C ARG A 17 -47.25 29.21 11.78
N ARG A 18 -47.86 28.73 12.87
CA ARG A 18 -47.21 27.76 13.77
C ARG A 18 -47.12 26.38 13.14
N LYS A 19 -48.16 25.92 12.44
CA LYS A 19 -48.14 24.64 11.69
C LYS A 19 -47.12 24.67 10.56
N GLN A 20 -47.07 25.75 9.79
CA GLN A 20 -46.13 25.90 8.67
C GLN A 20 -44.67 26.00 9.14
N LYS A 21 -44.40 26.70 10.25
CA LYS A 21 -43.06 26.71 10.88
C LYS A 21 -42.66 25.34 11.42
N ARG A 22 -43.59 24.60 12.03
CA ARG A 22 -43.33 23.24 12.54
C ARG A 22 -43.06 22.26 11.40
N LEU A 23 -43.82 22.38 10.30
CA LEU A 23 -43.63 21.62 9.08
C LEU A 23 -42.27 21.94 8.43
N PHE A 24 -41.92 23.22 8.33
CA PHE A 24 -40.63 23.65 7.78
C PHE A 24 -39.44 23.14 8.60
N VAL A 25 -39.50 23.22 9.94
CA VAL A 25 -38.48 22.65 10.82
C VAL A 25 -38.37 21.14 10.64
N PHE A 26 -39.50 20.44 10.49
CA PHE A 26 -39.53 18.99 10.27
C PHE A 26 -38.91 18.60 8.92
N VAL A 27 -39.20 19.36 7.86
CA VAL A 27 -38.62 19.16 6.52
C VAL A 27 -37.12 19.43 6.52
N CYS A 28 -36.65 20.50 7.18
CA CYS A 28 -35.22 20.76 7.33
C CYS A 28 -34.51 19.65 8.11
N LEU A 29 -35.12 19.14 9.20
CA LEU A 29 -34.59 18.01 9.96
C LEU A 29 -34.47 16.74 9.12
N LEU A 30 -35.50 16.42 8.33
CA LEU A 30 -35.47 15.28 7.41
C LEU A 30 -34.37 15.43 6.34
N PHE A 31 -34.16 16.64 5.84
CA PHE A 31 -33.11 16.90 4.84
C PHE A 31 -31.70 16.71 5.43
N VAL A 32 -31.47 17.19 6.66
CA VAL A 32 -30.19 17.00 7.37
C VAL A 32 -29.95 15.52 7.70
N VAL A 33 -30.97 14.80 8.17
CA VAL A 33 -30.84 13.35 8.42
C VAL A 33 -30.56 12.60 7.13
N SER A 34 -31.23 12.96 6.02
CA SER A 34 -31.01 12.33 4.71
C SER A 34 -29.58 12.54 4.20
N THR A 35 -29.01 13.74 4.29
CA THR A 35 -27.63 13.99 3.85
C THR A 35 -26.61 13.28 4.74
N CYS A 36 -26.84 13.21 6.05
CA CYS A 36 -26.02 12.42 6.96
C CYS A 36 -26.05 10.92 6.63
N VAL A 37 -27.22 10.36 6.31
CA VAL A 37 -27.36 8.93 5.95
C VAL A 37 -26.65 8.63 4.64
N VAL A 38 -26.77 9.48 3.62
CA VAL A 38 -26.07 9.30 2.33
C VAL A 38 -24.55 9.40 2.51
N GLY A 39 -24.06 10.39 3.28
CA GLY A 39 -22.64 10.51 3.60
C GLY A 39 -22.08 9.30 4.34
N ALA A 40 -22.81 8.80 5.34
CA ALA A 40 -22.45 7.59 6.08
C ALA A 40 -22.44 6.33 5.17
N TRP A 41 -23.41 6.20 4.25
CA TRP A 41 -23.48 5.09 3.30
C TRP A 41 -22.33 5.09 2.29
N VAL A 42 -21.95 6.25 1.75
CA VAL A 42 -20.81 6.38 0.82
C VAL A 42 -19.50 6.01 1.52
N VAL A 43 -19.28 6.53 2.73
CA VAL A 43 -18.10 6.20 3.56
C VAL A 43 -18.08 4.71 3.92
N ALA A 44 -19.22 4.12 4.27
CA ALA A 44 -19.31 2.68 4.59
C ALA A 44 -19.01 1.79 3.37
N LYS A 45 -19.52 2.15 2.18
CA LYS A 45 -19.28 1.40 0.94
C LYS A 45 -17.80 1.44 0.52
N GLN A 46 -17.15 2.59 0.70
CA GLN A 46 -15.72 2.75 0.40
C GLN A 46 -14.82 1.98 1.39
N LYS A 47 -15.15 1.99 2.68
CA LYS A 47 -14.45 1.17 3.69
C LYS A 47 -14.59 -0.33 3.40
N THR A 48 -15.77 -0.74 2.94
CA THR A 48 -16.04 -2.14 2.56
C THR A 48 -15.23 -2.58 1.34
N SER A 49 -15.07 -1.71 0.33
CA SER A 49 -14.33 -2.07 -0.89
C SER A 49 -12.81 -2.15 -0.67
N GLU A 50 -12.26 -1.29 0.18
CA GLU A 50 -10.84 -1.32 0.56
C GLU A 50 -10.50 -2.57 1.35
N GLN A 51 -11.26 -2.87 2.40
CA GLN A 51 -11.08 -4.09 3.18
C GLN A 51 -11.19 -5.33 2.31
N LYS A 52 -12.16 -5.36 1.39
CA LYS A 52 -12.29 -6.45 0.44
C LYS A 52 -11.05 -6.59 -0.46
N ALA A 53 -10.46 -5.48 -0.91
CA ALA A 53 -9.23 -5.53 -1.70
C ALA A 53 -8.03 -6.07 -0.90
N ILE A 54 -7.88 -5.64 0.37
CA ILE A 54 -6.84 -6.16 1.27
C ILE A 54 -7.03 -7.67 1.48
N GLU A 55 -8.24 -8.13 1.81
CA GLU A 55 -8.51 -9.57 2.00
C GLU A 55 -8.21 -10.38 0.75
N GLN A 56 -8.64 -9.91 -0.43
CA GLN A 56 -8.37 -10.58 -1.70
C GLN A 56 -6.88 -10.63 -2.02
N PHE A 57 -6.15 -9.53 -1.75
CA PHE A 57 -4.70 -9.49 -1.93
C PHE A 57 -3.97 -10.46 -1.00
N ILE A 58 -4.33 -10.48 0.30
CA ILE A 58 -3.74 -11.42 1.28
C ILE A 58 -4.07 -12.87 0.90
N ALA A 59 -5.31 -13.14 0.46
CA ALA A 59 -5.70 -14.47 0.00
C ALA A 59 -4.88 -14.90 -1.23
N ALA A 60 -4.67 -14.00 -2.19
CA ALA A 60 -3.84 -14.26 -3.37
C ALA A 60 -2.38 -14.54 -2.98
N LEU A 61 -1.81 -13.80 -2.03
CA LEU A 61 -0.47 -14.08 -1.49
C LEU A 61 -0.38 -15.44 -0.80
N ARG A 62 -1.42 -15.86 -0.06
CA ARG A 62 -1.46 -17.17 0.62
C ARG A 62 -1.60 -18.33 -0.36
N GLN A 63 -2.33 -18.13 -1.44
CA GLN A 63 -2.54 -19.13 -2.49
C GLN A 63 -1.43 -19.12 -3.55
N GLU A 64 -0.48 -18.19 -3.46
CA GLU A 64 0.53 -17.91 -4.49
C GLU A 64 -0.11 -17.69 -5.88
N ASP A 65 -1.32 -17.10 -5.92
CA ASP A 65 -2.10 -16.86 -7.14
C ASP A 65 -1.51 -15.67 -7.92
N MET A 66 -0.54 -15.97 -8.78
CA MET A 66 0.14 -14.99 -9.62
C MET A 66 -0.79 -14.23 -10.55
N HIS A 67 -1.88 -14.85 -11.03
CA HIS A 67 -2.81 -14.18 -11.93
C HIS A 67 -3.58 -13.09 -11.17
N MET A 68 -4.06 -13.40 -9.98
CA MET A 68 -4.73 -12.42 -9.12
C MET A 68 -3.76 -11.33 -8.62
N LEU A 69 -2.53 -11.70 -8.24
CA LEU A 69 -1.53 -10.73 -7.78
C LEU A 69 -1.13 -9.71 -8.86
N GLN A 70 -1.06 -10.11 -10.13
CA GLN A 70 -0.81 -9.20 -11.25
C GLN A 70 -1.92 -8.16 -11.43
N GLN A 71 -3.15 -8.48 -11.03
CA GLN A 71 -4.26 -7.51 -11.06
C GLN A 71 -4.17 -6.50 -9.93
N PHE A 72 -3.46 -6.84 -8.85
CA PHE A 72 -3.33 -6.01 -7.66
C PHE A 72 -2.02 -5.21 -7.62
N ILE A 73 -0.93 -5.68 -8.23
CA ILE A 73 0.37 -5.03 -8.13
C ILE A 73 0.58 -4.00 -9.25
N ASP A 74 0.98 -2.77 -8.88
CA ASP A 74 1.11 -1.61 -9.81
C ASP A 74 2.50 -1.48 -10.45
N VAL A 75 3.44 -2.35 -10.06
CA VAL A 75 4.80 -2.37 -10.64
C VAL A 75 4.82 -3.39 -11.76
N PRO A 76 5.41 -3.09 -12.94
CA PRO A 76 5.72 -4.12 -13.91
C PRO A 76 6.67 -5.12 -13.25
N LEU A 77 6.11 -6.23 -12.75
CA LEU A 77 6.87 -7.39 -12.36
C LEU A 77 7.46 -7.91 -13.67
N GLU A 78 8.67 -7.45 -14.02
CA GLU A 78 9.33 -7.77 -15.29
C GLU A 78 9.39 -9.28 -15.56
N ASN A 79 9.28 -10.10 -14.50
CA ASN A 79 9.08 -11.54 -14.60
C ASN A 79 8.15 -12.06 -13.47
N LYS A 80 7.40 -13.14 -13.74
CA LYS A 80 6.68 -13.92 -12.71
C LYS A 80 7.61 -14.42 -11.59
N ALA A 81 8.90 -14.58 -11.89
CA ALA A 81 9.94 -14.92 -10.92
C ALA A 81 10.15 -13.85 -9.82
N SER A 82 9.67 -12.61 -10.01
CA SER A 82 9.95 -11.50 -9.10
C SER A 82 9.35 -11.66 -7.70
N LEU A 83 8.25 -12.41 -7.53
CA LEU A 83 7.62 -12.66 -6.22
C LEU A 83 8.02 -13.99 -5.56
N LEU A 84 8.78 -14.85 -6.24
CA LEU A 84 9.26 -16.11 -5.64
C LEU A 84 10.03 -15.89 -4.32
N PRO A 85 10.89 -14.86 -4.21
CA PRO A 85 11.55 -14.53 -2.95
C PRO A 85 10.56 -14.20 -1.83
N LEU A 86 9.47 -13.49 -2.14
CA LEU A 86 8.44 -13.14 -1.18
C LEU A 86 7.72 -14.39 -0.68
N PHE A 87 7.32 -15.28 -1.58
CA PHE A 87 6.65 -16.54 -1.21
C PHE A 87 7.57 -17.43 -0.38
N ALA A 88 8.84 -17.53 -0.75
CA ALA A 88 9.84 -18.26 0.03
C ALA A 88 9.94 -17.71 1.47
N TYR A 89 9.91 -16.38 1.63
CA TYR A 89 9.86 -15.75 2.93
C TYR A 89 8.57 -16.10 3.70
N LEU A 90 7.40 -15.87 3.11
CA LEU A 90 6.11 -16.05 3.77
C LEU A 90 5.81 -17.51 4.14
N ARG A 91 6.30 -18.48 3.36
CA ARG A 91 6.24 -19.90 3.72
C ARG A 91 7.04 -20.23 4.97
N LYS A 92 8.17 -19.54 5.19
CA LYS A 92 9.01 -19.69 6.38
C LYS A 92 8.54 -18.83 7.56
N HIS A 93 7.85 -17.74 7.27
CA HIS A 93 7.40 -16.71 8.20
C HIS A 93 5.91 -16.39 8.00
N PRO A 94 4.99 -17.29 8.39
CA PRO A 94 3.54 -17.10 8.19
C PRO A 94 3.00 -15.86 8.91
N GLU A 95 3.65 -15.38 9.96
CA GLU A 95 3.36 -14.11 10.62
C GLU A 95 3.48 -12.90 9.67
N GLY A 96 4.25 -13.04 8.57
CA GLY A 96 4.41 -12.01 7.56
C GLY A 96 3.09 -11.62 6.87
N TYR A 97 2.14 -12.55 6.72
CA TYR A 97 0.81 -12.23 6.19
C TYR A 97 0.06 -11.25 7.09
N ASP A 98 0.10 -11.48 8.40
CA ASP A 98 -0.59 -10.64 9.39
C ASP A 98 0.11 -9.29 9.53
N GLN A 99 1.43 -9.25 9.40
CA GLN A 99 2.19 -8.01 9.34
C GLN A 99 1.80 -7.14 8.13
N ILE A 100 1.76 -7.73 6.93
CA ILE A 100 1.33 -7.02 5.71
C ILE A 100 -0.09 -6.47 5.89
N ARG A 101 -1.02 -7.31 6.36
CA ARG A 101 -2.41 -6.89 6.62
C ARG A 101 -2.47 -5.71 7.58
N LYS A 102 -1.78 -5.80 8.70
CA LYS A 102 -1.73 -4.76 9.74
C LYS A 102 -1.14 -3.45 9.22
N GLU A 103 -0.10 -3.51 8.39
CA GLU A 103 0.51 -2.33 7.78
C GLU A 103 -0.43 -1.68 6.75
N LEU A 104 -1.14 -2.47 5.93
CA LEU A 104 -2.14 -1.97 4.99
C LEU A 104 -3.33 -1.34 5.73
N ASP A 105 -3.82 -1.97 6.80
CA ASP A 105 -4.89 -1.43 7.64
C ASP A 105 -4.49 -0.11 8.32
N ARG A 106 -3.22 0.06 8.67
CA ARG A 106 -2.70 1.31 9.29
C ARG A 106 -2.56 2.47 8.31
N GLN A 107 -2.49 2.20 7.01
CA GLN A 107 -2.45 3.27 6.00
C GLN A 107 -3.76 4.07 5.92
N LYS A 108 -4.82 3.63 6.64
CA LYS A 108 -6.11 4.32 6.79
C LYS A 108 -6.05 5.59 7.64
N ASP A 109 -5.14 5.64 8.61
CA ASP A 109 -5.09 6.72 9.61
C ASP A 109 -4.29 7.92 9.09
N ASP A 110 -4.81 8.62 8.07
CA ASP A 110 -4.51 10.01 7.61
C ASP A 110 -3.05 10.51 7.63
N ARG A 111 -2.09 9.63 7.79
CA ARG A 111 -0.70 9.85 7.51
C ARG A 111 -0.53 9.25 6.15
N VAL A 112 -0.71 10.11 5.15
CA VAL A 112 0.10 10.03 3.93
C VAL A 112 1.44 9.47 4.37
N TYR A 113 1.84 8.32 3.83
CA TYR A 113 3.22 7.88 4.01
C TYR A 113 4.08 8.99 3.39
N ILE A 114 4.49 9.97 4.21
CA ILE A 114 5.34 11.05 3.77
C ILE A 114 6.73 10.45 3.80
N LYS A 115 7.24 10.17 2.60
CA LYS A 115 8.61 9.75 2.36
C LYS A 115 9.55 10.67 3.17
N GLY A 116 10.19 10.12 4.20
CA GLY A 116 11.12 10.85 5.08
C GLY A 116 10.64 11.19 6.51
N LEU A 117 9.35 10.99 6.86
CA LEU A 117 8.83 11.26 8.22
C LEU A 117 8.48 10.00 9.03
N THR A 118 8.18 8.88 8.35
CA THR A 118 8.06 7.58 9.01
C THR A 118 9.42 6.90 9.04
N SER A 119 9.88 6.46 10.22
CA SER A 119 11.16 5.78 10.39
C SER A 119 11.25 4.45 9.64
N THR A 120 10.11 3.83 9.31
CA THR A 120 10.07 2.51 8.67
C THR A 120 8.99 2.47 7.59
N PRO A 121 9.35 2.37 6.30
CA PRO A 121 8.40 2.21 5.21
C PRO A 121 7.56 0.92 5.34
N PRO A 122 6.28 0.94 4.90
CA PRO A 122 5.45 -0.26 4.85
C PRO A 122 5.97 -1.23 3.79
N ILE A 123 5.70 -2.52 3.96
CA ILE A 123 6.09 -3.60 3.04
C ILE A 123 5.37 -3.43 1.69
N PHE A 124 4.10 -3.05 1.73
CA PHE A 124 3.30 -2.69 0.56
C PHE A 124 2.61 -1.35 0.80
N LEU A 125 2.60 -0.49 -0.20
CA LEU A 125 1.81 0.73 -0.22
C LEU A 125 0.52 0.48 -1.00
N MET A 126 -0.62 0.82 -0.43
CA MET A 126 -1.91 0.73 -1.11
C MET A 126 -2.25 2.07 -1.78
N LYS A 127 -2.66 2.02 -3.05
CA LYS A 127 -3.07 3.19 -3.84
C LYS A 127 -4.40 2.92 -4.53
N LEU A 128 -5.25 3.94 -4.63
CA LEU A 128 -6.44 3.88 -5.48
C LEU A 128 -6.07 4.37 -6.89
N SER A 129 -6.06 3.46 -7.87
CA SER A 129 -5.74 3.74 -9.28
C SER A 129 -6.91 3.34 -10.17
N GLN A 130 -7.44 4.28 -10.95
CA GLN A 130 -8.57 4.05 -11.87
C GLN A 130 -9.78 3.36 -11.20
N GLY A 131 -10.08 3.69 -9.95
CA GLY A 131 -11.20 3.12 -9.19
C GLY A 131 -10.95 1.72 -8.60
N THR A 132 -9.74 1.18 -8.72
CA THR A 132 -9.33 -0.10 -8.13
C THR A 132 -8.15 0.08 -7.19
N TYR A 133 -8.12 -0.64 -6.08
CA TYR A 133 -6.98 -0.63 -5.17
C TYR A 133 -5.82 -1.44 -5.76
N LYS A 134 -4.63 -0.85 -5.76
CA LYS A 134 -3.37 -1.44 -6.19
C LYS A 134 -2.35 -1.41 -5.05
N PHE A 135 -1.41 -2.34 -5.09
CA PHE A 135 -0.41 -2.56 -4.04
C PHE A 135 0.99 -2.48 -4.65
N GLU A 136 1.80 -1.56 -4.15
CA GLU A 136 3.17 -1.36 -4.59
C GLU A 136 4.13 -1.96 -3.54
N PRO A 137 4.94 -2.98 -3.89
CA PRO A 137 5.93 -3.53 -2.99
C PRO A 137 7.02 -2.50 -2.70
N ALA A 138 7.52 -2.48 -1.48
CA ALA A 138 8.69 -1.69 -1.15
C ALA A 138 9.97 -2.30 -1.75
N LEU A 139 10.82 -1.44 -2.30
CA LEU A 139 12.11 -1.83 -2.86
C LEU A 139 13.23 -1.68 -1.83
N TYR A 140 14.08 -2.69 -1.74
CA TYR A 140 15.27 -2.72 -0.90
C TYR A 140 16.51 -2.61 -1.78
N HIS A 141 17.39 -1.69 -1.43
CA HIS A 141 18.68 -1.51 -2.08
C HIS A 141 19.69 -2.44 -1.42
N VAL A 142 20.22 -3.38 -2.20
CA VAL A 142 21.25 -4.31 -1.71
C VAL A 142 22.61 -3.82 -2.16
N TYR A 143 23.54 -3.81 -1.22
CA TYR A 143 24.95 -3.49 -1.42
C TYR A 143 25.81 -4.68 -1.01
N VAL A 144 26.90 -4.86 -1.73
CA VAL A 144 27.97 -5.80 -1.36
C VAL A 144 29.17 -5.00 -0.89
N GLN A 145 29.73 -5.38 0.25
CA GLN A 145 30.96 -4.84 0.81
C GLN A 145 32.04 -5.93 0.87
N THR A 146 33.18 -5.70 0.21
CA THR A 146 34.29 -6.66 0.14
C THR A 146 35.58 -5.95 -0.29
N ASN A 147 36.73 -6.55 -0.01
CA ASN A 147 38.02 -6.08 -0.53
C ASN A 147 38.42 -6.81 -1.83
N GLU A 148 37.70 -7.87 -2.22
CA GLU A 148 37.92 -8.57 -3.48
C GLU A 148 37.56 -7.69 -4.68
N GLN A 149 38.47 -7.58 -5.67
CA GLN A 149 38.22 -6.89 -6.94
C GLN A 149 37.98 -7.90 -8.06
N GLY A 150 37.06 -7.58 -8.97
CA GLY A 150 36.71 -8.44 -10.11
C GLY A 150 35.91 -9.69 -9.74
N ALA A 151 35.42 -9.80 -8.50
CA ALA A 151 34.60 -10.93 -8.09
C ALA A 151 33.18 -10.80 -8.68
N ARG A 152 32.66 -11.88 -9.26
CA ARG A 152 31.30 -11.92 -9.80
C ARG A 152 30.30 -12.02 -8.67
N ILE A 153 29.29 -11.16 -8.69
CA ILE A 153 28.18 -11.20 -7.75
C ILE A 153 26.97 -11.82 -8.44
N LEU A 154 26.35 -12.78 -7.75
CA LEU A 154 25.08 -13.37 -8.16
C LEU A 154 24.04 -13.19 -7.07
N ILE A 155 22.80 -12.91 -7.46
CA ILE A 155 21.64 -12.93 -6.57
C ILE A 155 20.64 -13.95 -7.10
N ASN A 156 20.31 -14.94 -6.26
CA ASN A 156 19.51 -16.12 -6.65
C ASN A 156 20.04 -16.77 -7.95
N ASN A 157 21.37 -16.92 -8.04
CA ASN A 157 22.10 -17.43 -9.21
C ASN A 157 21.99 -16.59 -10.50
N THR A 158 21.40 -15.40 -10.46
CA THR A 158 21.45 -14.44 -11.56
C THR A 158 22.67 -13.53 -11.38
N TYR A 159 23.51 -13.42 -12.40
CA TYR A 159 24.64 -12.47 -12.41
C TYR A 159 24.12 -11.03 -12.38
N VAL A 160 24.63 -10.22 -11.44
CA VAL A 160 24.20 -8.83 -11.23
C VAL A 160 25.33 -7.81 -11.37
N GLY A 161 26.58 -8.27 -11.47
CA GLY A 161 27.73 -7.40 -11.68
C GLY A 161 29.02 -8.00 -11.11
N GLU A 162 30.11 -7.24 -11.25
CA GLU A 162 31.44 -7.57 -10.71
C GLU A 162 31.89 -6.48 -9.75
N THR A 163 32.64 -6.87 -8.71
CA THR A 163 33.13 -5.93 -7.69
C THR A 163 34.18 -4.98 -8.28
N ASN A 164 33.85 -3.69 -8.30
CA ASN A 164 34.72 -2.63 -8.80
C ASN A 164 35.03 -1.54 -7.75
N ALA A 165 34.44 -1.65 -6.56
CA ALA A 165 34.64 -0.77 -5.42
C ALA A 165 34.40 -1.55 -4.12
N SER A 166 34.96 -1.07 -3.00
CA SER A 166 34.82 -1.74 -1.70
C SER A 166 33.38 -1.82 -1.20
N LEU A 167 32.51 -0.92 -1.66
CA LEU A 167 31.06 -0.93 -1.42
C LEU A 167 30.35 -0.67 -2.75
N MET A 168 29.58 -1.63 -3.23
CA MET A 168 28.91 -1.57 -4.52
C MET A 168 27.41 -1.86 -4.38
N LYS A 169 26.56 -1.04 -5.01
CA LYS A 169 25.12 -1.34 -5.14
C LYS A 169 24.94 -2.43 -6.20
N VAL A 170 24.27 -3.52 -5.84
CA VAL A 170 24.08 -4.67 -6.74
C VAL A 170 22.66 -4.76 -7.30
N GLY A 171 21.70 -4.06 -6.70
CA GLY A 171 20.36 -3.97 -7.27
C GLY A 171 19.30 -3.47 -6.30
N GLU A 172 18.06 -3.47 -6.80
CA GLU A 172 16.85 -3.19 -6.05
C GLU A 172 15.94 -4.42 -6.08
N TYR A 173 15.45 -4.82 -4.91
CA TYR A 173 14.74 -6.08 -4.74
C TYR A 173 13.44 -5.87 -3.97
N VAL A 174 12.41 -6.61 -4.35
CA VAL A 174 11.14 -6.66 -3.60
C VAL A 174 11.34 -7.40 -2.26
N PRO A 175 10.36 -7.37 -1.34
CA PRO A 175 10.51 -8.10 -0.09
C PRO A 175 10.62 -9.62 -0.33
N GLY A 176 11.49 -10.31 0.39
CA GLY A 176 11.68 -11.75 0.25
C GLY A 176 12.98 -12.31 0.82
N LEU A 177 13.19 -13.62 0.59
CA LEU A 177 14.44 -14.32 0.87
C LEU A 177 15.31 -14.41 -0.38
N TYR A 178 16.58 -14.03 -0.22
CA TYR A 178 17.56 -14.02 -1.31
C TYR A 178 18.84 -14.71 -0.88
N GLU A 179 19.54 -15.30 -1.85
CA GLU A 179 20.92 -15.77 -1.70
C GLU A 179 21.83 -14.88 -2.52
N VAL A 180 22.82 -14.26 -1.86
CA VAL A 180 23.86 -13.47 -2.50
C VAL A 180 25.13 -14.30 -2.53
N LYS A 181 25.74 -14.40 -3.71
CA LYS A 181 27.00 -15.13 -3.91
C LYS A 181 28.07 -14.20 -4.44
N MET A 182 29.27 -14.37 -3.92
CA MET A 182 30.49 -13.80 -4.46
C MET A 182 31.34 -14.95 -5.01
N VAL A 183 31.65 -14.90 -6.30
CA VAL A 183 32.40 -15.92 -7.03
C VAL A 183 33.66 -15.30 -7.58
N THR A 184 34.78 -15.92 -7.26
CA THR A 184 36.12 -15.63 -7.79
C THR A 184 36.64 -16.88 -8.48
N ASP A 185 37.79 -16.81 -9.14
CA ASP A 185 38.41 -17.98 -9.76
C ASP A 185 38.81 -19.05 -8.73
N GLU A 186 39.07 -18.64 -7.49
CA GLU A 186 39.57 -19.53 -6.42
C GLU A 186 38.46 -20.03 -5.48
N ARG A 187 37.39 -19.24 -5.30
CA ARG A 187 36.37 -19.50 -4.27
C ARG A 187 34.99 -18.96 -4.60
N GLU A 188 33.99 -19.62 -4.04
CA GLU A 188 32.59 -19.18 -3.97
C GLU A 188 32.17 -19.02 -2.50
N GLN A 189 31.61 -17.86 -2.15
CA GLN A 189 30.98 -17.60 -0.86
C GLN A 189 29.51 -17.26 -1.07
N ALA A 190 28.62 -17.81 -0.24
CA ALA A 190 27.18 -17.56 -0.30
C ALA A 190 26.63 -17.08 1.04
N LYS A 191 25.79 -16.04 1.03
CA LYS A 191 25.09 -15.51 2.21
C LYS A 191 23.61 -15.37 1.91
N LYS A 192 22.77 -15.89 2.81
CA LYS A 192 21.31 -15.71 2.75
C LYS A 192 20.92 -14.41 3.43
N ILE A 193 20.06 -13.64 2.78
CA ILE A 193 19.52 -12.38 3.31
C ILE A 193 17.99 -12.41 3.29
N SER A 194 17.40 -11.72 4.25
CA SER A 194 15.97 -11.46 4.32
C SER A 194 15.74 -9.97 4.16
N LEU A 195 14.86 -9.63 3.22
CA LEU A 195 14.44 -8.27 2.91
C LEU A 195 12.94 -8.18 3.24
N PHE A 196 12.59 -7.84 4.49
CA PHE A 196 11.18 -7.78 4.89
C PHE A 196 10.99 -6.85 6.09
N GLY A 197 10.08 -5.88 5.97
CA GLY A 197 9.96 -4.77 6.92
C GLY A 197 11.26 -3.97 7.09
N GLY A 198 11.27 -3.00 8.00
CA GLY A 198 12.53 -2.39 8.47
C GLY A 198 13.30 -1.55 7.44
N GLU A 199 14.63 -1.59 7.55
CA GLU A 199 15.58 -0.80 6.76
C GLU A 199 15.55 -1.19 5.28
N ARG A 200 15.62 -0.18 4.40
CA ARG A 200 15.62 -0.36 2.94
C ARG A 200 17.01 -0.50 2.34
N ILE A 201 18.06 -0.37 3.14
CA ILE A 201 19.45 -0.57 2.70
C ILE A 201 19.95 -1.83 3.39
N ARG A 202 20.41 -2.80 2.60
CA ARG A 202 21.03 -4.02 3.12
C ARG A 202 22.45 -4.14 2.62
N ILE A 203 23.41 -4.13 3.55
CA ILE A 203 24.82 -4.34 3.25
C ILE A 203 25.19 -5.79 3.54
N VAL A 204 25.69 -6.49 2.52
CA VAL A 204 26.19 -7.87 2.63
C VAL A 204 27.70 -7.81 2.62
N HIS A 205 28.30 -8.14 3.75
CA HIS A 205 29.74 -8.17 3.90
C HIS A 205 30.26 -9.52 3.42
N PHE A 206 31.30 -9.53 2.59
CA PHE A 206 32.09 -10.73 2.29
C PHE A 206 33.52 -10.48 2.74
N ASP A 207 34.10 -11.45 3.44
CA ASP A 207 35.42 -11.30 4.02
C ASP A 207 36.47 -11.81 3.03
N SER A 208 37.52 -11.00 2.83
CA SER A 208 38.76 -11.42 2.20
C SER A 208 39.62 -12.12 3.26
N ASN A 209 39.55 -13.45 3.29
CA ASN A 209 40.68 -14.23 3.82
C ASN A 209 41.82 -14.20 2.81
#